data_AF-A0A9X8DSD7-F1
#
_entry.id   AF-A0A9X8DSD7-F1
#
_cell.length_a   1.000
_cell.length_b   1.000
_cell.length_c   1.000
_cell.angle_alpha   90.00
_cell.angle_beta   90.00
_cell.angle_gamma   90.00
#
_symmetry.space_group_name_H-M   'P 1'
#
loop_
_entity.id
_entity.type
_entity.pdbx_description
1 polymer ?
#
loop_
_entity_poly.entity_id
_entity_poly.type
_entity_poly.pdbx_seq_one_letter_code
_entity_poly.pdbx_strand_id
1 'polypeptide(L)'
;MADQHTRVYIADSKVSWIAAEILRSNGNTIDVQTFPDPFEENLDDHPQTPTQRTVAKDSVCLQNALPDEGCEDMVNLNYLHEAAILYNLKARFHGGLPYTYTGPICIAV
;
A
#
# COMPACT_ATOMS: atom_id res chain seq x y z
N MET A 1 24.45 -3.43 6.17
CA MET A 1 23.81 -2.84 4.98
C MET A 1 22.45 -3.51 4.92
N ALA A 2 21.39 -2.88 5.44
CA ALA A 2 20.08 -3.52 5.45
C ALA A 2 19.62 -3.65 4.00
N ASP A 3 19.32 -4.87 3.57
CA ASP A 3 18.77 -5.14 2.25
C ASP A 3 17.53 -4.27 2.06
N GLN A 4 17.66 -3.28 1.17
CA GLN A 4 16.60 -2.32 0.87
C GLN A 4 15.57 -3.04 -0.01
N HIS A 5 14.71 -3.82 0.63
CA HIS A 5 13.63 -4.47 -0.09
C HIS A 5 12.63 -3.43 -0.57
N THR A 6 12.33 -3.45 -1.88
CA THR A 6 11.44 -2.46 -2.49
C THR A 6 10.00 -2.83 -2.21
N ARG A 7 9.29 -1.99 -1.46
CA ARG A 7 7.88 -2.17 -1.15
C ARG A 7 6.99 -1.60 -2.24
N VAL A 8 5.96 -2.36 -2.60
CA VAL A 8 5.00 -2.01 -3.64
C VAL A 8 3.57 -2.32 -3.19
N TYR A 9 2.59 -1.77 -3.90
CA TYR A 9 1.21 -2.22 -3.89
C TYR A 9 0.92 -2.98 -5.18
N ILE A 10 0.18 -4.07 -5.05
CA ILE A 10 -0.34 -4.84 -6.19
C ILE A 10 -1.87 -4.72 -6.22
N ALA A 11 -2.45 -4.63 -7.40
CA ALA A 11 -3.89 -4.65 -7.56
C ALA A 11 -4.45 -6.05 -7.22
N ASP A 12 -5.63 -6.08 -6.60
CA ASP A 12 -6.36 -7.30 -6.28
C ASP A 12 -7.85 -7.11 -6.58
N SER A 13 -8.48 -8.10 -7.20
CA SER A 13 -9.89 -7.99 -7.63
C SER A 13 -10.89 -7.98 -6.49
N LYS A 14 -10.49 -8.41 -5.28
CA LYS A 14 -11.39 -8.55 -4.13
C LYS A 14 -11.22 -7.44 -3.10
N VAL A 15 -9.97 -7.07 -2.82
CA VAL A 15 -9.62 -6.06 -1.79
C VAL A 15 -8.97 -4.80 -2.38
N SER A 16 -9.07 -4.60 -3.69
CA SER A 16 -8.52 -3.48 -4.48
C SER A 16 -6.99 -3.42 -4.54
N TRP A 17 -6.31 -3.32 -3.39
CA TRP A 17 -4.85 -3.18 -3.31
C TRP A 17 -4.28 -3.98 -2.14
N ILE A 18 -3.13 -4.62 -2.36
CA ILE A 18 -2.41 -5.39 -1.33
C ILE A 18 -0.97 -4.88 -1.24
N ALA A 19 -0.51 -4.62 -0.02
CA ALA A 19 0.87 -4.31 0.28
C ALA A 19 1.78 -5.54 0.06
N ALA A 20 2.88 -5.32 -0.65
CA ALA A 20 3.82 -6.37 -1.01
C ALA A 20 5.27 -5.87 -1.07
N GLU A 21 6.20 -6.81 -1.20
CA GLU A 21 7.63 -6.56 -1.31
C GLU A 21 8.21 -7.33 -2.50
N ILE A 22 9.02 -6.66 -3.32
CA ILE A 22 9.64 -7.29 -4.49
C ILE A 22 10.75 -8.23 -4.03
N LEU A 23 10.63 -9.51 -4.39
CA LEU A 23 11.65 -10.53 -4.14
C LEU A 23 12.63 -10.65 -5.32
N ARG A 24 12.11 -10.68 -6.54
CA ARG A 24 12.90 -10.80 -7.77
C ARG A 24 12.20 -10.20 -8.98
N SER A 25 12.98 -9.80 -9.98
CA SER A 25 12.50 -9.25 -11.26
C SER A 25 12.94 -10.13 -12.41
N ASN A 26 11.99 -10.62 -13.21
CA ASN A 26 12.19 -11.52 -14.33
C ASN A 26 11.68 -10.89 -15.62
N GLY A 27 12.49 -10.02 -16.24
CA GLY A 27 12.11 -9.33 -17.49
C GLY A 27 10.86 -8.46 -17.32
N ASN A 28 9.71 -8.97 -17.78
CA ASN A 28 8.42 -8.26 -17.76
C ASN A 28 7.53 -8.60 -16.54
N THR A 29 7.92 -9.58 -15.73
CA THR A 29 7.21 -9.93 -14.49
C THR A 29 8.11 -9.74 -13.28
N ILE A 30 7.49 -9.59 -12.11
CA ILE A 30 8.17 -9.55 -10.83
C ILE A 30 7.48 -10.53 -9.88
N ASP A 31 8.28 -11.16 -9.02
CA ASP A 31 7.75 -11.95 -7.94
C ASP A 31 7.78 -11.13 -6.67
N VAL A 32 6.64 -11.07 -6.02
CA VAL A 32 6.39 -10.28 -4.81
C VAL A 32 5.94 -11.18 -3.68
N GLN A 33 6.22 -10.76 -2.45
CA GLN A 33 5.63 -11.32 -1.25
C GLN A 33 4.56 -10.37 -0.74
N THR A 34 3.31 -10.83 -0.67
CA THR A 34 2.21 -10.09 -0.03
C THR A 34 2.20 -10.35 1.47
N PHE A 35 1.68 -9.41 2.25
CA PHE A 35 1.59 -9.52 3.71
C PHE A 35 0.14 -9.49 4.19
N PRO A 36 -0.15 -9.99 5.41
CA PRO A 36 -1.45 -9.80 6.04
C PRO A 36 -1.69 -8.34 6.41
N ASP A 37 -2.96 -7.94 6.38
CA ASP A 37 -3.42 -6.63 6.81
C ASP A 37 -4.48 -6.82 7.90
N PRO A 38 -4.15 -6.55 9.18
CA PRO A 38 -5.06 -6.79 10.30
C PRO A 38 -6.25 -5.82 10.31
N PHE A 39 -6.19 -4.78 9.49
CA PHE A 39 -7.22 -3.75 9.37
C PHE A 39 -8.08 -3.92 8.11
N GLU A 40 -7.89 -5.01 7.35
CA GLU A 40 -8.76 -5.32 6.21
C GLU A 40 -10.14 -5.80 6.67
N GLU A 41 -11.20 -5.23 6.10
CA GLU A 41 -12.58 -5.57 6.49
C GLU A 41 -12.98 -6.95 5.96
N ASN A 42 -12.51 -7.31 4.75
CA ASN A 42 -12.80 -8.58 4.10
C ASN A 42 -11.63 -9.56 4.28
N LEU A 43 -11.36 -9.94 5.53
CA LEU A 43 -10.22 -10.82 5.88
C LEU A 43 -10.21 -12.12 5.06
N ASP A 44 -11.36 -12.73 4.80
CA ASP A 44 -11.45 -13.98 4.01
C ASP A 44 -10.92 -13.84 2.58
N ASP A 45 -10.92 -12.61 2.06
CA ASP A 45 -10.46 -12.28 0.71
C ASP A 45 -9.03 -11.71 0.68
N HIS A 46 -8.43 -11.46 1.85
CA HIS A 46 -7.08 -10.92 2.01
C HIS A 46 -6.07 -12.02 2.41
N PRO A 47 -4.81 -11.95 1.98
CA PRO A 47 -3.76 -12.84 2.49
C PRO A 47 -3.71 -12.87 4.02
N GLN A 48 -3.80 -14.06 4.61
CA GLN A 48 -3.69 -14.26 6.07
C GLN A 48 -2.27 -14.62 6.52
N THR A 49 -1.42 -15.02 5.58
CA THR A 49 0.00 -15.29 5.78
C THR A 49 0.81 -14.72 4.63
N PRO A 50 2.12 -14.49 4.82
CA PRO A 50 2.98 -14.04 3.74
C PRO A 50 2.94 -15.01 2.55
N THR A 51 2.50 -14.52 1.40
CA THR A 51 2.23 -15.34 0.21
C THR A 51 2.97 -14.79 -1.00
N GLN A 52 3.58 -15.67 -1.81
CA GLN A 52 4.26 -15.25 -3.03
C GLN A 52 3.28 -15.15 -4.20
N ARG A 53 3.40 -14.08 -4.99
CA ARG A 53 2.65 -13.87 -6.23
C ARG A 53 3.59 -13.39 -7.34
N THR A 54 3.30 -13.79 -8.58
CA THR A 54 3.94 -13.25 -9.78
C THR A 54 3.00 -12.26 -10.42
N VAL A 55 3.46 -11.03 -10.64
CA VAL A 55 2.66 -9.95 -11.24
C VAL A 55 3.42 -9.30 -12.40
N ALA A 56 2.70 -8.59 -13.26
CA ALA A 56 3.32 -7.82 -14.32
C ALA A 56 4.09 -6.62 -13.72
N LYS A 57 5.25 -6.30 -14.28
CA LYS A 57 6.12 -5.26 -13.73
C LYS A 57 5.49 -3.86 -13.79
N ASP A 58 4.63 -3.63 -14.77
CA ASP A 58 3.90 -2.38 -15.01
C ASP A 58 2.62 -2.25 -14.17
N SER A 59 2.17 -3.33 -13.52
CA SER A 59 0.93 -3.34 -12.72
C SER A 59 1.16 -3.01 -11.24
N VAL A 60 2.38 -2.65 -10.83
CA VAL A 60 2.70 -2.37 -9.43
C VAL A 60 2.90 -0.88 -9.17
N CYS A 61 2.55 -0.45 -7.97
CA CYS A 61 2.76 0.94 -7.52
C CYS A 61 3.77 0.98 -6.38
N LEU A 62 4.67 1.96 -6.35
CA LEU A 62 5.69 2.08 -5.31
C LEU A 62 5.09 2.55 -3.99
N GLN A 63 5.53 2.00 -2.85
CA GLN A 63 5.11 2.51 -1.55
C GLN A 63 5.86 3.79 -1.19
N ASN A 64 5.17 4.71 -0.52
CA ASN A 64 5.80 5.84 0.15
C ASN A 64 6.39 5.38 1.49
N ALA A 65 7.56 5.91 1.85
CA ALA A 65 8.10 5.76 3.19
C ALA A 65 7.46 6.81 4.10
N LEU A 66 6.49 6.39 4.92
CA LEU A 66 5.71 7.26 5.80
C LEU A 66 5.86 6.83 7.27
N PRO A 67 5.58 7.72 8.23
CA PRO A 67 5.32 7.33 9.62
C PRO A 67 4.14 6.37 9.74
N ASP A 68 4.03 5.68 10.87
CA ASP A 68 2.95 4.72 11.14
C ASP A 68 1.57 5.42 11.15
N GLU A 69 1.52 6.67 11.57
CA GLU A 69 0.34 7.54 11.54
C GLU A 69 -0.01 8.09 10.15
N GLY A 70 0.78 7.76 9.12
CA GLY A 70 0.62 8.28 7.77
C GLY A 70 1.00 9.76 7.61
N CYS A 71 0.56 10.35 6.51
CA CYS A 71 0.82 11.73 6.10
C CYS A 71 -0.44 12.59 6.25
N GLU A 72 -0.32 13.72 6.95
CA GLU A 72 -1.44 14.65 7.18
C GLU A 72 -1.95 15.31 5.89
N ASP A 73 -1.05 15.68 4.98
CA ASP A 73 -1.40 16.28 3.68
C ASP A 73 -0.79 15.46 2.54
N MET A 74 -1.65 14.75 1.82
CA MET A 74 -1.27 13.79 0.78
C MET A 74 -0.57 14.41 -0.43
N VAL A 75 -0.58 15.74 -0.59
CA VAL A 75 0.25 16.40 -1.63
C VAL A 75 1.75 16.21 -1.39
N ASN A 76 2.15 15.82 -0.18
CA ASN A 76 3.54 15.54 0.19
C ASN A 76 3.97 14.09 -0.09
N LEU A 77 3.08 13.24 -0.62
CA LEU A 77 3.43 11.88 -1.02
C LEU A 77 4.34 11.91 -2.26
N ASN A 78 5.44 11.16 -2.23
CA ASN A 78 6.32 11.01 -3.39
C ASN A 78 5.63 10.29 -4.56
N TYR A 79 4.79 9.30 -4.23
CA TYR A 79 3.99 8.53 -5.17
C TYR A 79 2.51 8.72 -4.83
N LEU A 80 1.81 9.53 -5.63
CA LEU A 80 0.39 9.84 -5.42
C LEU A 80 -0.49 9.04 -6.38
N HIS A 81 -0.62 7.75 -6.14
CA HIS A 81 -1.56 6.85 -6.84
C HIS A 81 -2.64 6.36 -5.87
N GLU A 82 -3.68 5.74 -6.41
CA GLU A 82 -4.85 5.27 -5.66
C GLU A 82 -4.49 4.45 -4.42
N ALA A 83 -3.57 3.47 -4.56
CA ALA A 83 -3.13 2.66 -3.43
C ALA A 83 -2.49 3.50 -2.29
N ALA A 84 -1.71 4.54 -2.61
CA ALA A 84 -1.07 5.37 -1.59
C ALA A 84 -2.12 6.19 -0.83
N ILE A 85 -3.14 6.69 -1.53
CA ILE A 85 -4.26 7.41 -0.91
C ILE A 85 -5.04 6.48 0.03
N LEU A 86 -5.41 5.29 -0.45
CA LEU A 86 -6.14 4.29 0.33
C LEU A 86 -5.38 3.93 1.62
N TYR A 87 -4.11 3.56 1.52
CA TYR A 87 -3.31 3.16 2.68
C TYR A 87 -3.04 4.32 3.64
N ASN A 88 -2.87 5.55 3.14
CA ASN A 88 -2.71 6.72 3.99
C ASN A 88 -3.98 7.01 4.80
N LEU A 89 -5.14 7.00 4.15
CA LEU A 89 -6.44 7.21 4.82
C LEU A 89 -6.72 6.09 5.82
N LYS A 90 -6.44 4.83 5.47
CA LYS A 90 -6.59 3.66 6.35
C LYS A 90 -5.72 3.79 7.60
N ALA A 91 -4.43 4.08 7.46
CA ALA A 91 -3.52 4.25 8.59
C ALA A 91 -3.99 5.38 9.53
N ARG A 92 -4.38 6.53 8.96
CA ARG A 92 -4.88 7.68 9.72
C ARG A 92 -6.19 7.41 10.44
N PHE A 93 -7.14 6.76 9.77
CA PHE A 93 -8.42 6.38 10.35
C PHE A 93 -8.23 5.46 11.57
N HIS A 94 -7.45 4.39 11.43
CA HIS A 94 -7.16 3.48 12.55
C HIS A 94 -6.27 4.11 13.63
N GLY A 95 -5.49 5.13 13.29
CA GLY A 95 -4.75 5.97 14.22
C GLY A 95 -5.60 7.01 14.97
N GLY A 96 -6.90 7.12 14.69
CA GLY A 96 -7.78 8.13 15.31
C GLY A 96 -7.56 9.55 14.78
N LEU A 97 -7.04 9.68 13.56
CA LEU A 97 -6.77 10.94 12.86
C LEU A 97 -7.71 11.07 11.65
N PRO A 98 -9.02 11.37 11.85
CA PRO A 98 -10.04 11.27 10.80
C PRO A 98 -9.89 12.33 9.69
N TYR A 99 -9.16 13.41 9.95
CA TYR A 99 -8.96 14.49 8.99
C TYR A 99 -7.63 14.33 8.25
N THR A 100 -7.69 14.28 6.93
CA THR A 100 -6.53 14.19 6.03
C THR A 100 -6.69 15.21 4.91
N TYR A 101 -5.65 16.00 4.65
CA TYR A 101 -5.66 17.02 3.63
C TYR A 101 -5.13 16.50 2.29
N THR A 102 -5.54 17.18 1.23
CA THR A 102 -4.91 17.17 -0.09
C THR A 102 -4.87 18.60 -0.60
N GLY A 103 -3.86 19.34 -0.13
CA GLY A 103 -3.74 20.78 -0.29
C GLY A 103 -4.95 21.50 0.36
N PRO A 104 -5.73 22.28 -0.40
CA PRO A 104 -6.85 23.06 0.17
C PRO A 104 -8.08 22.23 0.54
N ILE A 105 -8.11 20.94 0.20
CA ILE A 105 -9.27 20.07 0.43
C ILE A 105 -9.03 19.23 1.70
N CYS A 106 -10.03 19.17 2.58
CA CYS A 106 -10.05 18.29 3.75
C CYS A 106 -10.95 17.07 3.46
N ILE A 107 -10.41 15.88 3.71
CA ILE A 107 -11.11 14.60 3.67
C ILE A 107 -11.34 14.17 5.12
N ALA A 108 -12.59 13.88 5.48
CA ALA A 108 -12.97 13.34 6.78
C ALA A 108 -13.49 11.90 6.58
N VAL A 109 -12.88 10.93 7.28
CA VAL A 109 -13.22 9.50 7.25
C VAL A 109 -13.63 9.04 8.64
#